data_AF-A0A1L7NP77-F1
#
_entry.id   AF-A0A1L7NP77-F1
#
_cell.length_a   1.000
_cell.length_b   1.000
_cell.length_c   1.000
_cell.angle_alpha   90.00
_cell.angle_beta   90.00
_cell.angle_gamma   90.00
#
_symmetry.space_group_name_H-M   'P 1'
#
loop_
_entity.id
_entity.type
_entity.pdbx_description
1 polymer ?
#
loop_
_entity_poly.entity_id
_entity_poly.type
_entity_poly.pdbx_seq_one_letter_code
_entity_poly.pdbx_strand_id
1 'polypeptide(L)'
;MVGSDLTRDHQNASNFLKEIWPVKVTFREKKFFVSAEDPYNSIVQLDIEFIRLIRNRAGMPTARPWNAYHPHWTFTPEIQAWENEIVRMAGCLAEMPIFGFMSERDFDFYHHVEEGNLVFHDESTEALHIFVQMLERFDDFLTHYKGPQQSAYGSSHYRF
;
A
#
# COMPACT_ATOMS: atom_id res chain seq x y z
N MET A 1 23.68 -14.87 16.55
CA MET A 1 24.15 -13.67 15.81
C MET A 1 22.91 -12.97 15.28
N VAL A 2 22.50 -11.83 15.87
CA VAL A 2 21.21 -11.15 15.61
C VAL A 2 21.41 -9.80 14.91
N GLY A 3 22.62 -9.53 14.40
CA GLY A 3 22.99 -8.25 13.78
C GLY A 3 22.93 -8.20 12.25
N SER A 4 22.86 -9.35 11.57
CA SER A 4 22.85 -9.40 10.09
C SER A 4 21.45 -9.41 9.48
N ASP A 5 20.39 -9.58 10.29
CA ASP A 5 19.01 -9.73 9.80
C ASP A 5 18.28 -8.40 9.61
N LEU A 6 18.53 -7.41 10.49
CA LEU A 6 17.73 -6.18 10.51
C LEU A 6 17.91 -5.30 9.27
N THR A 7 19.15 -5.18 8.79
CA THR A 7 19.45 -4.43 7.56
C THR A 7 18.85 -5.12 6.33
N ARG A 8 18.82 -6.46 6.31
CA ARG A 8 18.25 -7.24 5.23
C ARG A 8 16.72 -7.13 5.22
N ASP A 9 16.07 -7.26 6.37
CA ASP A 9 14.61 -7.15 6.48
C ASP A 9 14.13 -5.74 6.13
N HIS A 10 14.82 -4.70 6.60
CA HIS A 10 14.52 -3.32 6.22
C HIS A 10 14.73 -3.09 4.72
N GLN A 11 15.78 -3.65 4.12
CA GLN A 11 16.01 -3.57 2.68
C GLN A 11 14.92 -4.31 1.88
N ASN A 12 14.51 -5.49 2.33
CA ASN A 12 13.42 -6.25 1.73
C ASN A 12 12.10 -5.47 1.82
N ALA A 13 11.77 -4.93 2.99
CA ALA A 13 10.57 -4.13 3.20
C ALA A 13 10.56 -2.87 2.32
N SER A 14 11.72 -2.23 2.20
CA SER A 14 11.90 -1.08 1.29
C SER A 14 11.70 -1.48 -0.16
N ASN A 15 12.21 -2.65 -0.59
CA ASN A 15 12.02 -3.14 -1.94
C ASN A 15 10.55 -3.50 -2.21
N PHE A 16 9.88 -4.13 -1.24
CA PHE A 16 8.46 -4.43 -1.29
C PHE A 16 7.62 -3.17 -1.54
N LEU A 17 7.90 -2.10 -0.78
CA LEU A 17 7.21 -0.83 -0.93
C LEU A 17 7.54 -0.15 -2.26
N LYS A 18 8.81 -0.14 -2.69
CA LYS A 18 9.26 0.48 -3.95
C LYS A 18 8.53 -0.07 -5.18
N GLU A 19 8.23 -1.37 -5.20
CA GLU A 19 7.53 -1.99 -6.31
C GLU A 19 6.09 -1.50 -6.48
N ILE A 20 5.41 -1.09 -5.40
CA ILE A 20 4.05 -0.56 -5.45
C ILE A 20 4.01 0.98 -5.39
N TRP A 21 5.15 1.61 -5.14
CA TRP A 21 5.30 3.06 -5.02
C TRP A 21 4.77 3.89 -6.19
N PRO A 22 4.87 3.45 -7.46
CA PRO A 22 4.29 4.21 -8.57
C PRO A 22 2.79 4.45 -8.41
N VAL A 23 2.04 3.55 -7.75
CA VAL A 23 0.61 3.76 -7.45
C VAL A 23 0.40 5.02 -6.60
N LYS A 24 1.22 5.20 -5.57
CA LYS A 24 1.21 6.38 -4.71
C LYS A 24 1.51 7.66 -5.50
N VAL A 25 2.56 7.62 -6.31
CA VAL A 25 3.02 8.77 -7.11
C VAL A 25 1.93 9.18 -8.09
N THR A 26 1.43 8.25 -8.89
CA THR A 26 0.38 8.53 -9.87
C THR A 26 -0.89 9.02 -9.21
N PHE A 27 -1.34 8.42 -8.09
CA PHE A 27 -2.52 8.92 -7.38
C PHE A 27 -2.35 10.37 -6.95
N ARG A 28 -1.21 10.71 -6.32
CA ARG A 28 -0.93 12.09 -5.87
C ARG A 28 -0.87 13.08 -7.03
N GLU A 29 -0.20 12.71 -8.12
CA GLU A 29 -0.13 13.54 -9.32
C GLU A 29 -1.51 13.81 -9.90
N LYS A 30 -2.34 12.77 -10.07
CA LYS A 30 -3.69 12.92 -10.60
C LYS A 30 -4.58 13.76 -9.68
N LYS A 31 -4.55 13.48 -8.37
CA LYS A 31 -5.29 14.25 -7.36
C LYS A 31 -4.86 15.72 -7.35
N PHE A 32 -3.57 16.03 -7.56
CA PHE A 32 -3.07 17.40 -7.55
C PHE A 32 -3.73 18.28 -8.62
N PHE A 33 -4.09 17.71 -9.78
CA PHE A 33 -4.74 18.45 -10.85
C PHE A 33 -6.26 18.61 -10.67
N VAL A 34 -6.85 17.98 -9.65
CA VAL A 34 -8.28 18.08 -9.34
C VAL A 34 -8.46 18.98 -8.13
N SER A 35 -9.14 20.10 -8.34
CA SER A 35 -9.49 21.01 -7.24
C SER A 35 -10.60 20.40 -6.39
N ALA A 36 -10.57 20.66 -5.08
CA ALA A 36 -11.70 20.34 -4.22
C ALA A 36 -12.95 21.09 -4.72
N GLU A 37 -14.11 20.45 -4.62
CA GLU A 37 -15.40 21.01 -5.04
C GLU A 37 -15.52 21.34 -6.55
N ASP A 38 -14.63 20.82 -7.42
CA ASP A 38 -14.75 20.94 -8.89
C ASP A 38 -15.29 19.63 -9.50
N PRO A 39 -16.59 19.56 -9.85
CA PRO A 39 -17.19 18.36 -10.43
C PRO A 39 -16.94 18.20 -11.94
N TYR A 40 -16.39 19.21 -12.62
CA TYR A 40 -16.31 19.22 -14.09
C TYR A 40 -15.00 18.63 -14.64
N ASN A 41 -13.94 18.62 -13.84
CA ASN A 41 -12.62 18.13 -14.22
C ASN A 41 -12.12 17.02 -13.27
N SER A 42 -13.03 16.20 -12.75
CA SER A 42 -12.71 15.20 -11.73
C SER A 42 -12.45 13.80 -12.27
N ILE A 43 -12.88 13.50 -13.50
CA ILE A 43 -12.71 12.17 -14.09
C ILE A 43 -11.27 11.98 -14.56
N VAL A 44 -10.61 10.94 -14.03
CA VAL A 44 -9.23 10.58 -14.32
C VAL A 44 -9.18 9.15 -14.84
N GLN A 45 -8.66 9.00 -16.05
CA GLN A 45 -8.33 7.68 -16.58
C GLN A 45 -6.95 7.22 -16.08
N LEU A 46 -6.91 6.05 -15.46
CA LEU A 46 -5.68 5.38 -15.03
C LEU A 46 -5.29 4.28 -16.03
N ASP A 47 -3.97 4.13 -16.23
CA ASP A 47 -3.46 3.18 -17.20
C ASP A 47 -3.53 1.72 -16.70
N ILE A 48 -3.36 0.79 -17.63
CA ILE A 48 -3.42 -0.64 -17.33
C ILE A 48 -2.26 -1.11 -16.44
N GLU A 49 -1.13 -0.40 -16.45
CA GLU A 49 0.04 -0.75 -15.65
C GLU A 49 -0.19 -0.40 -14.17
N PHE A 50 -0.86 0.71 -13.87
CA PHE A 50 -1.32 1.08 -12.54
C PHE A 50 -2.20 -0.02 -11.94
N ILE A 51 -3.18 -0.51 -12.70
CA ILE A 51 -4.03 -1.63 -12.30
C ILE A 51 -3.20 -2.89 -12.09
N ARG A 52 -2.24 -3.17 -13.00
CA ARG A 52 -1.38 -4.35 -12.87
C ARG A 52 -0.53 -4.32 -11.62
N LEU A 53 -0.03 -3.16 -11.18
CA LEU A 53 0.75 -3.03 -9.95
C LEU A 53 -0.07 -3.42 -8.72
N ILE A 54 -1.33 -2.94 -8.61
CA ILE A 54 -2.24 -3.28 -7.51
C ILE A 54 -2.55 -4.79 -7.53
N ARG A 55 -2.92 -5.34 -8.69
CA ARG A 55 -3.20 -6.78 -8.82
C ARG A 55 -1.97 -7.66 -8.56
N ASN A 56 -0.76 -7.18 -8.91
CA ASN A 56 0.49 -7.85 -8.60
C ASN A 56 0.73 -7.90 -7.09
N ARG A 57 0.46 -6.78 -6.39
CA ARG A 57 0.54 -6.70 -4.93
C ARG A 57 -0.55 -7.53 -4.23
N ALA A 58 -1.70 -7.74 -4.85
CA ALA A 58 -2.71 -8.68 -4.38
C ALA A 58 -2.31 -10.16 -4.55
N GLY A 59 -1.22 -10.45 -5.27
CA GLY A 59 -0.78 -11.81 -5.55
C GLY A 59 -1.71 -12.57 -6.52
N MET A 60 -2.44 -11.86 -7.38
CA MET A 60 -3.34 -12.47 -8.36
C MET A 60 -2.57 -13.38 -9.36
N PRO A 61 -3.18 -14.43 -9.93
CA PRO A 61 -2.48 -15.38 -10.82
C PRO A 61 -1.84 -14.79 -12.08
N THR A 62 -2.30 -13.61 -12.53
CA THR A 62 -1.73 -12.85 -13.64
C THR A 62 -0.53 -11.97 -13.23
N ALA A 63 -0.08 -12.10 -11.98
CA ALA A 63 1.00 -11.33 -11.40
C ALA A 63 2.38 -11.75 -11.94
N ARG A 64 3.34 -10.82 -11.90
CA ARG A 64 4.74 -11.08 -12.24
C ARG A 64 5.32 -12.12 -11.26
N PRO A 65 6.45 -12.78 -11.59
CA PRO A 65 7.11 -13.72 -10.69
C PRO A 65 7.40 -13.12 -9.30
N TRP A 66 7.70 -11.82 -9.27
CA TRP A 66 7.80 -10.98 -8.07
C TRP A 66 6.43 -10.39 -7.70
N ASN A 67 5.57 -11.22 -7.10
CA ASN A 67 4.31 -10.81 -6.50
C ASN A 67 4.40 -10.86 -4.96
N ALA A 68 3.31 -10.53 -4.26
CA ALA A 68 3.29 -10.53 -2.80
C ALA A 68 3.67 -11.86 -2.13
N TYR A 69 3.47 -12.99 -2.80
CA TYR A 69 3.78 -14.31 -2.23
C TYR A 69 5.16 -14.84 -2.63
N HIS A 70 6.00 -14.01 -3.26
CA HIS A 70 7.33 -14.47 -3.66
C HIS A 70 8.15 -14.85 -2.40
N PRO A 71 8.77 -16.04 -2.34
CA PRO A 71 9.51 -16.53 -1.16
C PRO A 71 10.70 -15.69 -0.67
N HIS A 72 11.06 -14.61 -1.38
CA HIS A 72 12.16 -13.73 -0.98
C HIS A 72 11.68 -12.65 0.00
N TRP A 73 10.35 -12.46 0.12
CA TRP A 73 9.71 -11.63 1.12
C TRP A 73 9.77 -12.31 2.48
N THR A 74 10.91 -12.13 3.15
CA THR A 74 11.11 -12.57 4.52
C THR A 74 11.21 -11.35 5.41
N PHE A 75 10.39 -11.30 6.45
CA PHE A 75 10.23 -10.14 7.32
C PHE A 75 10.20 -10.52 8.80
N THR A 76 10.54 -9.56 9.67
CA THR A 76 10.21 -9.65 11.10
C THR A 76 8.68 -9.70 11.27
N PRO A 77 8.15 -10.24 12.38
CA PRO A 77 6.71 -10.28 12.63
C PRO A 77 6.01 -8.91 12.54
N GLU A 78 6.70 -7.85 12.95
CA GLU A 78 6.20 -6.48 12.88
C GLU A 78 6.02 -6.01 11.44
N ILE A 79 7.05 -6.19 10.60
CA ILE A 79 6.98 -5.84 9.17
C ILE A 79 6.00 -6.75 8.42
N GLN A 80 5.93 -8.02 8.79
CA GLN A 80 4.98 -8.98 8.20
C GLN A 80 3.53 -8.54 8.41
N ALA A 81 3.19 -7.92 9.56
CA ALA A 81 1.85 -7.41 9.80
C ALA A 81 1.49 -6.25 8.84
N TRP A 82 2.43 -5.36 8.56
CA TRP A 82 2.26 -4.30 7.55
C TRP A 82 2.09 -4.87 6.15
N GLU A 83 2.92 -5.85 5.79
CA GLU A 83 2.85 -6.52 4.50
C GLU A 83 1.50 -7.20 4.29
N ASN A 84 1.06 -8.01 5.24
CA ASN A 84 -0.22 -8.72 5.18
C ASN A 84 -1.38 -7.74 4.95
N GLU A 85 -1.38 -6.59 5.63
CA GLU A 85 -2.43 -5.60 5.49
C GLU A 85 -2.40 -4.90 4.12
N ILE A 86 -1.21 -4.55 3.61
CA ILE A 86 -1.06 -3.99 2.25
C ILE A 86 -1.56 -5.00 1.20
N VAL A 87 -1.20 -6.27 1.33
CA VAL A 87 -1.64 -7.34 0.42
C VAL A 87 -3.15 -7.53 0.50
N ARG A 88 -3.72 -7.55 1.71
CA ARG A 88 -5.17 -7.65 1.92
C ARG A 88 -5.92 -6.50 1.26
N MET A 89 -5.48 -5.25 1.47
CA MET A 89 -6.10 -4.07 0.86
C MET A 89 -5.96 -4.08 -0.67
N ALA A 90 -4.80 -4.47 -1.20
CA ALA A 90 -4.61 -4.63 -2.63
C ALA A 90 -5.55 -5.72 -3.20
N GLY A 91 -5.79 -6.80 -2.45
CA GLY A 91 -6.78 -7.82 -2.75
C GLY A 91 -8.19 -7.25 -2.90
N CYS A 92 -8.65 -6.47 -1.90
CA CYS A 92 -9.95 -5.79 -1.96
C CYS A 92 -10.07 -4.88 -3.18
N LEU A 93 -9.04 -4.07 -3.47
CA LEU A 93 -9.02 -3.22 -4.68
C LEU A 93 -9.09 -4.06 -5.97
N ALA A 94 -8.36 -5.17 -6.04
CA ALA A 94 -8.31 -6.03 -7.22
C ALA A 94 -9.64 -6.76 -7.52
N GLU A 95 -10.54 -6.85 -6.54
CA GLU A 95 -11.89 -7.40 -6.68
C GLU A 95 -12.90 -6.37 -7.21
N MET A 96 -12.60 -5.07 -7.10
CA MET A 96 -13.48 -4.02 -7.61
C MET A 96 -13.48 -4.00 -9.15
N PRO A 97 -14.66 -3.90 -9.81
CA PRO A 97 -14.75 -4.00 -11.27
C PRO A 97 -13.86 -3.01 -12.04
N ILE A 98 -13.69 -1.79 -11.53
CA ILE A 98 -12.86 -0.75 -12.15
C ILE A 98 -11.37 -1.13 -12.18
N PHE A 99 -10.90 -2.03 -11.32
CA PHE A 99 -9.54 -2.58 -11.34
C PHE A 99 -9.43 -3.88 -12.16
N GLY A 100 -10.40 -4.17 -13.02
CA GLY A 100 -10.32 -5.21 -14.04
C GLY A 100 -9.43 -4.80 -15.24
N PHE A 101 -8.85 -5.76 -15.95
CA PHE A 101 -8.05 -5.46 -17.15
C PHE A 101 -8.89 -4.93 -18.33
N MET A 102 -10.20 -5.23 -18.34
CA MET A 102 -11.12 -4.82 -19.41
C MET A 102 -12.02 -3.63 -19.01
N SER A 103 -11.80 -3.00 -17.85
CA SER A 103 -12.57 -1.83 -17.43
C SER A 103 -12.15 -0.58 -18.22
N GLU A 104 -12.98 0.47 -18.17
CA GLU A 104 -12.64 1.78 -18.74
C GLU A 104 -11.56 2.50 -17.90
N ARG A 105 -11.45 2.15 -16.61
CA ARG A 105 -10.49 2.69 -15.60
C ARG A 105 -10.63 4.21 -15.41
N ASP A 106 -11.86 4.70 -15.51
CA ASP A 106 -12.21 6.09 -15.26
C ASP A 106 -12.62 6.25 -13.80
N PHE A 107 -11.77 6.92 -13.03
CA PHE A 107 -11.96 7.18 -11.60
C PHE A 107 -12.46 8.60 -11.40
N ASP A 108 -13.50 8.78 -10.60
CA ASP A 108 -13.95 10.11 -10.23
C ASP A 108 -13.19 10.61 -8.99
N PHE A 109 -12.36 11.63 -9.16
CA PHE A 109 -11.59 12.28 -8.11
C PHE A 109 -12.32 13.45 -7.46
N TYR A 110 -13.63 13.62 -7.70
CA TYR A 110 -14.42 14.65 -7.07
C TYR A 110 -14.42 14.43 -5.55
N HIS A 111 -14.01 15.47 -4.83
CA HIS A 111 -13.84 15.42 -3.40
C HIS A 111 -14.11 16.77 -2.76
N HIS A 112 -14.47 16.71 -1.48
CA HIS A 112 -14.50 17.85 -0.58
C HIS A 112 -13.45 17.66 0.52
N VAL A 113 -13.18 18.73 1.27
CA VAL A 113 -12.21 18.71 2.37
C VAL A 113 -12.95 18.89 3.67
N GLU A 114 -12.99 17.84 4.50
CA GLU A 114 -13.59 17.87 5.84
C GLU A 114 -12.50 17.75 6.89
N GLU A 115 -12.37 18.77 7.75
CA GLU A 115 -11.40 18.77 8.86
C GLU A 115 -9.95 18.47 8.42
N GLY A 116 -9.60 18.84 7.18
CA GLY A 116 -8.28 18.59 6.58
C GLY A 116 -8.13 17.22 5.89
N ASN A 117 -9.17 16.38 5.90
CA ASN A 117 -9.21 15.10 5.20
C ASN A 117 -9.92 15.22 3.85
N LEU A 118 -9.44 14.45 2.87
CA LEU A 118 -10.11 14.35 1.58
C LEU A 118 -11.24 13.33 1.69
N VAL A 119 -12.46 13.74 1.34
CA VAL A 119 -13.62 12.88 1.30
C VAL A 119 -14.06 12.74 -0.16
N PHE A 120 -13.89 11.54 -0.70
CA PHE A 120 -14.21 11.20 -2.09
C PHE A 120 -15.63 10.66 -2.18
N HIS A 121 -16.33 11.00 -3.26
CA HIS A 121 -17.69 10.49 -3.49
C HIS A 121 -17.71 9.12 -4.17
N ASP A 122 -16.69 8.83 -4.97
CA ASP A 122 -16.55 7.54 -5.64
C ASP A 122 -15.85 6.53 -4.71
N GLU A 123 -16.51 5.39 -4.50
CA GLU A 123 -16.04 4.33 -3.60
C GLU A 123 -14.67 3.78 -4.01
N SER A 124 -14.38 3.75 -5.31
CA SER A 124 -13.12 3.21 -5.82
C SER A 124 -11.96 4.17 -5.65
N THR A 125 -12.20 5.47 -5.84
CA THR A 125 -11.23 6.52 -5.53
C THR A 125 -10.99 6.62 -4.02
N GLU A 126 -12.04 6.51 -3.21
CA GLU A 126 -11.91 6.49 -1.74
C GLU A 126 -11.07 5.29 -1.28
N ALA A 127 -11.40 4.08 -1.73
CA ALA A 127 -10.64 2.88 -1.39
C ALA A 127 -9.17 3.00 -1.83
N LEU A 128 -8.93 3.58 -3.01
CA LEU A 128 -7.58 3.85 -3.51
C LEU A 128 -6.85 4.89 -2.66
N HIS A 129 -7.54 5.93 -2.19
CA HIS A 129 -6.98 6.93 -1.29
C HIS A 129 -6.52 6.30 0.03
N ILE A 130 -7.37 5.47 0.65
CA ILE A 130 -7.05 4.77 1.90
C ILE A 130 -5.84 3.84 1.70
N PHE A 131 -5.79 3.12 0.56
CA PHE A 131 -4.64 2.30 0.22
C PHE A 131 -3.34 3.10 0.09
N VAL A 132 -3.40 4.26 -0.58
CA VAL A 132 -2.25 5.17 -0.71
C VAL A 132 -1.78 5.69 0.66
N GLN A 133 -2.71 6.05 1.55
CA GLN A 133 -2.37 6.42 2.93
C GLN A 133 -1.68 5.27 3.69
N MET A 134 -2.10 4.02 3.47
CA MET A 134 -1.45 2.86 4.08
C MET A 134 0.01 2.70 3.61
N LEU A 135 0.28 2.91 2.31
CA LEU A 135 1.65 2.88 1.77
C LEU A 135 2.53 3.99 2.39
N GLU A 136 1.97 5.17 2.62
CA GLU A 136 2.66 6.30 3.24
C GLU A 136 2.99 6.03 4.70
N ARG A 137 2.02 5.51 5.46
CA ARG A 137 2.24 5.12 6.86
C ARG A 137 3.30 4.03 6.99
N PHE A 138 3.38 3.11 6.03
CA PHE A 138 4.42 2.10 6.03
C PHE A 138 5.81 2.68 5.70
N ASP A 139 5.90 3.62 4.76
CA ASP A 139 7.15 4.36 4.47
C ASP A 139 7.66 5.11 5.71
N ASP A 140 6.76 5.81 6.39
CA ASP A 140 7.06 6.51 7.63
C ASP A 140 7.52 5.53 8.72
N PHE A 141 6.84 4.39 8.87
CA PHE A 141 7.26 3.34 9.79
C PHE A 141 8.68 2.85 9.48
N LEU A 142 8.99 2.55 8.22
CA LEU A 142 10.30 2.07 7.82
C LEU A 142 11.38 3.12 8.10
N THR A 143 11.13 4.39 7.80
CA THR A 143 12.07 5.49 8.07
C THR A 143 12.48 5.59 9.55
N HIS A 144 11.57 5.23 10.46
CA HIS A 144 11.81 5.27 11.90
C HIS A 144 12.11 3.90 12.53
N TYR A 145 12.11 2.83 11.74
CA TYR A 145 12.28 1.47 12.22
C TYR A 145 13.72 1.21 12.68
N LYS A 146 13.88 0.87 13.97
CA LYS A 146 15.19 0.60 14.60
C LYS A 146 15.45 -0.89 14.85
N GLY A 147 14.63 -1.77 14.27
CA GLY A 147 14.59 -3.20 14.58
C GLY A 147 13.41 -3.58 15.47
N PRO A 148 13.16 -4.89 15.65
CA PRO A 148 12.02 -5.39 16.40
C PRO A 148 12.08 -4.87 17.82
N GLN A 149 10.94 -4.39 18.31
CA GLN A 149 10.81 -4.00 19.69
C GLN A 149 11.00 -5.26 20.53
N GLN A 150 12.12 -5.34 21.25
CA GLN A 150 12.27 -6.34 22.29
C GLN A 150 11.21 -6.02 23.34
N SER A 151 10.08 -6.71 23.27
CA SER A 151 9.08 -6.69 24.33
C SER A 151 9.80 -6.96 25.65
N ALA A 152 9.60 -6.09 26.63
CA ALA A 152 10.17 -6.19 27.99
C ALA A 152 9.57 -7.35 28.81
N TYR A 153 9.35 -8.51 28.19
CA TYR A 153 8.97 -9.76 28.83
C TYR A 153 10.20 -10.67 28.92
N GLY A 154 11.19 -10.19 29.66
CA GLY A 154 12.44 -10.88 29.97
C GLY A 154 12.78 -10.80 31.45
N SER A 155 11.79 -10.90 32.33
CA SER A 155 12.00 -11.11 33.77
C SER A 155 10.86 -11.95 34.33
N SER A 156 10.69 -13.16 33.80
CA SER A 156 9.97 -14.19 34.53
C SER A 156 10.92 -14.76 35.59
N HIS A 157 10.76 -14.30 36.83
CA HIS A 157 11.35 -14.91 38.01
C HIS A 157 10.70 -16.28 38.27
N TYR A 158 11.08 -17.30 37.52
CA TYR A 158 10.98 -18.68 37.99
C TYR A 158 12.41 -19.21 38.18
N ARG A 159 12.89 -19.08 39.41
CA ARG A 159 13.98 -19.91 39.94
C ARG A 159 13.34 -21.26 40.29
N PHE A 160 13.79 -22.32 39.61
CA PHE A 160 13.80 -23.67 40.19
C PHE A 160 15.20 -23.92 40.75
#